data_AF-A0A5C3NIW4-F1
#
_entry.id   AF-A0A5C3NIW4-F1
#
_cell.length_a   1.000
_cell.length_b   1.000
_cell.length_c   1.000
_cell.angle_alpha   90.00
_cell.angle_beta   90.00
_cell.angle_gamma   90.00
#
_symmetry.space_group_name_H-M   'P 1'
#
loop_
_entity.id
_entity.type
_entity.pdbx_description
1 polymer ?
#
loop_
_entity_poly.entity_id
_entity_poly.type
_entity_poly.pdbx_seq_one_letter_code
_entity_poly.pdbx_strand_id
1 'polypeptide(L)'
;MDTTADNGQLNEQLLRLLGEDLLRVKKELSDTQAALAFERRSSTAGGIHKESLHLREELEAANSERDALKIRVQELSGAHRYEDASPLHDPAGISDLGNLRMEVAALSAKMEEKNAAEEHYDSPAEFFPFRMKKITSLKEKVAALRTKSKDRKATCKELQMRLDEALADRSASQVVTEKEDRFPEDFLVGQTHSTTVSLPDRLEPLRSGPYFHLRQGKAQSWSHVRFMECSPQDTCWGDNGKALGVTFVPMHRYNPEKGVQGWEHCGLSSYEKGGQYELIYLENGQWCYFGTYEALEIRSIPFEKVKELGPDIQKCLIVRTITNRDFAPPILSAMLQSMYASGALRVECMAIRRIGFNSNLYNDLLGRPSRKGVTEKLPAYIPTPGQKASRGKKREFEKVEGHPSVSAQERRQRTKGAIAGGHGGRE
;
A
#
# COMPACT_ATOMS: atom_id res chain seq x y z
N MET A 1 32.76 16.38 3.32
CA MET A 1 32.82 15.52 2.13
C MET A 1 31.48 15.69 1.43
N ASP A 2 31.43 16.57 0.44
CA ASP A 2 30.22 16.97 -0.27
C ASP A 2 29.88 15.93 -1.35
N THR A 3 28.80 15.18 -1.17
CA THR A 3 28.29 14.17 -2.12
C THR A 3 26.94 14.55 -2.74
N THR A 4 26.48 15.79 -2.57
CA THR A 4 25.18 16.26 -3.09
C THR A 4 25.24 16.81 -4.52
N ALA A 5 26.42 16.91 -5.13
CA ALA A 5 26.60 17.49 -6.46
C ALA A 5 26.20 16.55 -7.64
N ASP A 6 26.04 15.25 -7.41
CA ASP A 6 25.95 14.26 -8.50
C ASP A 6 24.50 14.01 -9.01
N ASN A 7 23.48 14.43 -8.26
CA ASN A 7 22.08 14.23 -8.64
C ASN A 7 21.61 15.16 -9.77
N GLY A 8 22.27 16.31 -9.96
CA GLY A 8 21.97 17.23 -11.07
C GLY A 8 22.29 16.60 -12.42
N GLN A 9 23.44 15.92 -12.51
CA GLN A 9 23.91 15.28 -13.72
C GLN A 9 23.03 14.07 -14.11
N LEU A 10 22.56 13.31 -13.12
CA LEU A 10 21.63 12.20 -13.35
C LEU A 10 20.27 12.69 -13.88
N ASN A 11 19.72 13.76 -13.31
CA ASN A 11 18.46 14.34 -13.78
C ASN A 11 18.58 14.91 -15.21
N GLU A 12 19.71 15.51 -15.53
CA GLU A 12 19.99 16.03 -16.88
C GLU A 12 20.13 14.88 -17.90
N GLN A 13 20.77 13.77 -17.52
CA GLN A 13 20.83 12.56 -18.34
C GLN A 13 19.46 11.91 -18.54
N LEU A 14 18.63 11.87 -17.49
CA LEU A 14 17.27 11.32 -17.57
C LEU A 14 16.37 12.16 -18.48
N LEU A 15 16.43 13.49 -18.35
CA LEU A 15 15.70 14.43 -19.21
C LEU A 15 16.14 14.29 -20.68
N ARG A 16 17.43 14.09 -20.92
CA ARG A 16 17.98 13.89 -22.25
C ARG A 16 17.50 12.56 -22.87
N LEU A 17 17.54 11.46 -22.12
CA LEU A 17 17.02 10.15 -22.56
C LEU A 17 15.53 10.22 -22.87
N LEU A 18 14.73 10.86 -22.00
CA LEU A 18 13.30 11.06 -22.24
C LEU A 18 13.05 11.90 -23.49
N GLY A 19 13.84 12.95 -23.74
CA GLY A 19 13.75 13.77 -24.94
C GLY A 19 14.07 13.00 -26.22
N GLU A 20 15.12 12.17 -26.19
CA GLU A 20 15.52 11.31 -27.31
C GLU A 20 14.47 10.24 -27.63
N ASP A 21 13.87 9.61 -26.63
CA ASP A 21 12.78 8.65 -26.82
C ASP A 21 11.50 9.32 -27.34
N LEU A 22 11.17 10.53 -26.87
CA LEU A 22 10.02 11.28 -27.38
C LEU A 22 10.18 11.64 -28.86
N LEU A 23 11.40 12.02 -29.26
CA LEU A 23 11.73 12.27 -30.67
C LEU A 23 11.67 10.99 -31.51
N ARG A 24 12.14 9.87 -30.98
CA ARG A 24 12.05 8.55 -31.63
C ARG A 24 10.60 8.14 -31.86
N VAL A 25 9.77 8.19 -30.82
CA VAL A 25 8.34 7.84 -30.90
C VAL A 25 7.62 8.78 -31.86
N LYS A 26 7.93 10.08 -31.85
CA LYS A 26 7.35 11.04 -32.81
C LYS A 26 7.73 10.70 -34.25
N LYS A 27 8.97 10.26 -34.49
CA LYS A 27 9.43 9.82 -35.81
C LYS A 27 8.72 8.55 -36.25
N GLU A 28 8.66 7.52 -35.41
CA GLU A 28 7.92 6.28 -35.69
C GLU A 28 6.43 6.55 -35.98
N LEU A 29 5.82 7.48 -35.25
CA LEU A 29 4.43 7.88 -35.47
C LEU A 29 4.24 8.63 -36.80
N SER A 30 5.22 9.45 -37.19
CA SER A 30 5.26 10.09 -38.51
C SER A 30 5.46 9.06 -39.63
N ASP A 31 6.35 8.10 -39.46
CA ASP A 31 6.67 7.06 -40.44
C ASP A 31 5.48 6.11 -40.63
N THR A 32 4.80 5.71 -39.55
CA THR A 32 3.56 4.92 -39.61
C THR A 32 2.40 5.71 -40.24
N GLN A 33 2.28 7.01 -39.98
CA GLN A 33 1.31 7.84 -40.67
C GLN A 33 1.61 7.98 -42.17
N ALA A 34 2.88 8.10 -42.55
CA ALA A 34 3.31 8.12 -43.95
C ALA A 34 3.03 6.78 -44.64
N ALA A 35 3.29 5.65 -43.97
CA ALA A 35 2.96 4.31 -44.46
C ALA A 35 1.45 4.14 -44.67
N LEU A 36 0.62 4.56 -43.71
CA LEU A 36 -0.84 4.52 -43.85
C LEU A 36 -1.36 5.47 -44.94
N ALA A 37 -0.72 6.62 -45.13
CA ALA A 37 -1.06 7.54 -46.23
C ALA A 37 -0.68 6.96 -47.60
N PHE A 38 0.42 6.20 -47.67
CA PHE A 38 0.84 5.47 -48.86
C PHE A 38 -0.12 4.31 -49.18
N GLU A 39 -0.53 3.54 -48.17
CA GLU A 39 -1.56 2.49 -48.32
C GLU A 39 -2.90 3.04 -48.81
N ARG A 40 -3.33 4.21 -48.30
CA ARG A 40 -4.55 4.88 -48.76
C ARG A 40 -4.47 5.37 -50.20
N ARG A 41 -3.28 5.61 -50.74
CA ARG A 41 -3.07 6.00 -52.15
C ARG A 41 -2.92 4.78 -53.07
N SER A 42 -2.66 3.59 -52.52
CA SER A 42 -2.48 2.33 -53.27
C SER A 42 -3.74 1.46 -53.34
N SER A 43 -4.89 1.93 -52.85
CA SER A 43 -6.15 1.18 -52.80
C SER A 43 -6.95 1.19 -54.13
N THR A 44 -6.26 1.20 -55.26
CA THR A 44 -6.81 0.72 -56.55
C THR A 44 -6.24 -0.66 -56.84
N ALA A 45 -7.01 -1.71 -56.51
CA ALA A 45 -6.89 -3.14 -56.86
C ALA A 45 -5.53 -3.88 -56.68
N GLY A 46 -4.38 -3.23 -56.64
CA GLY A 46 -3.05 -3.83 -56.48
C GLY A 46 -2.57 -3.99 -55.03
N GLY A 47 -3.15 -3.23 -54.08
CA GLY A 47 -2.75 -3.27 -52.66
C GLY A 47 -2.99 -4.63 -51.99
N ILE A 48 -4.10 -5.30 -52.33
CA ILE A 48 -4.45 -6.61 -51.77
C ILE A 48 -3.45 -7.69 -52.21
N HIS A 49 -2.91 -7.57 -53.43
CA HIS A 49 -1.92 -8.53 -53.92
C HIS A 49 -0.57 -8.35 -53.22
N LYS A 50 -0.18 -7.10 -52.92
CA LYS A 50 1.07 -6.79 -52.23
C LYS A 50 1.03 -7.20 -50.75
N GLU A 51 -0.09 -6.98 -50.07
CA GLU A 51 -0.32 -7.44 -48.70
C GLU A 51 -0.38 -8.97 -48.61
N SER A 52 -1.00 -9.63 -49.61
CA SER A 52 -0.98 -11.08 -49.71
C SER A 52 0.42 -11.66 -49.97
N LEU A 53 1.30 -10.92 -50.65
CA LEU A 53 2.67 -11.35 -50.94
C LEU A 53 3.56 -11.17 -49.70
N HIS A 54 3.42 -10.05 -48.98
CA HIS A 54 4.11 -9.81 -47.71
C HIS A 54 3.73 -10.84 -46.63
N LEU A 55 2.44 -11.17 -46.49
CA LEU A 55 2.01 -12.21 -45.56
C LEU A 55 2.55 -13.60 -45.91
N ARG A 56 2.84 -13.85 -47.20
CA ARG A 56 3.44 -15.11 -47.65
C ARG A 56 4.93 -15.17 -47.29
N GLU A 57 5.65 -14.06 -47.45
CA GLU A 57 7.05 -13.91 -47.05
C GLU A 57 7.21 -14.02 -45.53
N GLU A 58 6.35 -13.39 -44.73
CA GLU A 58 6.36 -13.53 -43.26
C GLU A 58 6.10 -14.97 -42.82
N LEU A 59 5.18 -15.67 -43.49
CA LEU A 59 4.86 -17.07 -43.18
C LEU A 59 6.03 -18.00 -43.54
N GLU A 60 6.75 -17.73 -44.62
CA GLU A 60 7.95 -18.46 -45.02
C GLU A 60 9.12 -18.21 -44.05
N ALA A 61 9.31 -16.97 -43.60
CA ALA A 61 10.30 -16.63 -42.58
C ALA A 61 10.02 -17.31 -41.24
N ALA A 62 8.77 -17.29 -40.76
CA ALA A 62 8.37 -17.95 -39.52
C ALA A 62 8.53 -19.49 -39.61
N ASN A 63 8.24 -20.10 -40.76
CA ASN A 63 8.49 -21.52 -40.98
C ASN A 63 9.99 -21.85 -40.95
N SER A 64 10.84 -21.00 -41.53
CA SER A 64 12.29 -21.18 -41.51
C SER A 64 12.86 -21.10 -40.08
N GLU A 65 12.37 -20.15 -39.27
CA GLU A 65 12.76 -20.03 -37.86
C GLU A 65 12.31 -21.24 -37.03
N ARG A 66 11.10 -21.74 -37.26
CA ARG A 66 10.59 -22.96 -36.62
C ARG A 66 11.47 -24.17 -36.95
N ASP A 67 11.88 -24.31 -38.21
CA ASP A 67 12.70 -25.44 -38.63
C ASP A 67 14.13 -25.33 -38.06
N ALA A 68 14.68 -24.12 -37.94
CA ALA A 68 15.93 -23.87 -37.22
C ALA A 68 15.84 -24.23 -35.73
N LEU A 69 14.74 -23.88 -35.05
CA LEU A 69 14.50 -24.25 -33.66
C LEU A 69 14.37 -25.76 -33.48
N LYS A 70 13.72 -26.46 -34.43
CA LYS A 70 13.64 -27.94 -34.42
C LYS A 70 15.03 -28.58 -34.53
N ILE A 71 15.88 -28.08 -35.43
CA ILE A 71 17.27 -28.55 -35.56
C ILE A 71 18.03 -28.33 -34.24
N ARG A 72 17.93 -27.14 -33.65
CA ARG A 72 18.61 -26.82 -32.38
C ARG A 72 18.17 -27.71 -31.22
N VAL A 73 16.88 -28.04 -31.12
CA VAL A 73 16.34 -28.99 -30.13
C VAL A 73 16.87 -30.42 -30.40
N GLN A 74 17.01 -30.81 -31.67
CA GLN A 74 17.54 -32.10 -32.07
C GLN A 74 19.05 -32.23 -31.77
N GLU A 75 19.82 -31.16 -31.97
CA GLU A 75 21.24 -31.09 -31.60
C GLU A 75 21.43 -31.18 -30.08
N LEU A 76 20.67 -30.42 -29.30
CA LEU A 76 20.72 -30.46 -27.83
C LEU A 76 20.32 -31.83 -27.26
N SER A 77 19.38 -32.52 -27.90
CA SER A 77 18.97 -33.87 -27.50
C SER A 77 19.93 -34.97 -27.98
N GLY A 78 20.68 -34.74 -29.07
CA GLY A 78 21.74 -35.63 -29.56
C GLY A 78 23.04 -35.52 -28.75
N ALA A 79 23.40 -34.31 -28.31
CA ALA A 79 24.59 -34.05 -27.50
C ALA A 79 24.57 -34.74 -26.13
N HIS A 80 23.40 -35.16 -25.65
CA HIS A 80 23.23 -35.88 -24.37
C HIS A 80 23.50 -37.40 -24.43
N ARG A 81 23.99 -37.93 -25.57
CA ARG A 81 24.31 -39.37 -25.71
C ARG A 81 25.80 -39.71 -25.70
N TYR A 82 26.68 -38.71 -25.66
CA TYR A 82 28.11 -38.91 -25.51
C TYR A 82 28.66 -37.90 -24.52
N GLU A 83 28.60 -38.22 -23.23
CA GLU A 83 29.75 -37.97 -22.36
C GLU A 83 29.67 -38.80 -21.09
N ASP A 84 30.77 -39.52 -20.92
CA ASP A 84 31.10 -40.42 -19.83
C ASP A 84 31.53 -39.58 -18.62
N ALA A 85 31.06 -39.99 -17.44
CA ALA A 85 31.59 -39.66 -16.12
C ALA A 85 32.08 -38.21 -15.83
N SER A 86 31.18 -37.33 -15.40
CA SER A 86 31.49 -36.35 -14.32
C SER A 86 30.23 -35.86 -13.60
N PRO A 87 30.04 -36.17 -12.30
CA PRO A 87 28.85 -35.80 -11.56
C PRO A 87 29.07 -34.48 -10.81
N LEU A 88 28.67 -33.37 -11.41
CA LEU A 88 28.40 -32.10 -10.71
C LEU A 88 27.64 -31.17 -11.66
N HIS A 89 26.34 -31.43 -11.85
CA HIS A 89 25.50 -30.51 -12.61
C HIS A 89 24.18 -30.19 -11.91
N ASP A 90 24.03 -28.90 -11.69
CA ASP A 90 22.92 -28.17 -11.10
C ASP A 90 21.56 -28.53 -11.75
N PRO A 91 20.57 -29.03 -11.00
CA PRO A 91 19.28 -29.51 -11.55
C PRO A 91 18.36 -28.39 -12.08
N ALA A 92 18.76 -27.12 -11.99
CA ALA A 92 17.94 -26.00 -12.43
C ALA A 92 17.78 -25.89 -13.96
N GLY A 93 18.74 -26.37 -14.76
CA GLY A 93 18.73 -26.22 -16.23
C GLY A 93 17.81 -27.18 -16.99
N ILE A 94 17.42 -28.31 -16.37
CA ILE A 94 16.59 -29.34 -17.02
C ILE A 94 15.11 -28.92 -17.01
N SER A 95 14.68 -28.09 -16.06
CA SER A 95 13.28 -27.65 -15.97
C SER A 95 12.87 -26.68 -17.09
N ASP A 96 13.79 -25.87 -17.60
CA ASP A 96 13.49 -24.90 -18.66
C ASP A 96 13.29 -25.55 -20.03
N LEU A 97 14.05 -26.61 -20.33
CA LEU A 97 13.89 -27.39 -21.58
C LEU A 97 12.55 -28.12 -21.64
N GLY A 98 12.03 -28.56 -20.48
CA GLY A 98 10.69 -29.15 -20.37
C GLY A 98 9.58 -28.14 -20.69
N ASN A 99 9.71 -26.92 -20.15
CA ASN A 99 8.74 -25.84 -20.38
C ASN A 99 8.69 -25.42 -21.86
N LEU A 100 9.86 -25.23 -22.49
CA LEU A 100 9.94 -24.91 -23.93
C LEU A 100 9.32 -25.99 -24.81
N ARG A 101 9.52 -27.27 -24.48
CA ARG A 101 8.96 -28.39 -25.26
C ARG A 101 7.43 -28.44 -25.17
N MET A 102 6.86 -28.17 -23.99
CA MET A 102 5.41 -28.06 -23.83
C MET A 102 4.83 -26.86 -24.58
N GLU A 103 5.52 -25.72 -24.57
CA GLU A 103 5.08 -24.52 -25.29
C GLU A 103 5.10 -24.73 -26.82
N VAL A 104 6.15 -25.36 -27.35
CA VAL A 104 6.23 -25.71 -28.78
C VAL A 104 5.12 -26.69 -29.19
N ALA A 105 4.81 -27.68 -28.34
CA ALA A 105 3.71 -28.61 -28.59
C ALA A 105 2.34 -27.91 -28.56
N ALA A 106 2.12 -27.01 -27.60
CA ALA A 106 0.88 -26.23 -27.50
C ALA A 106 0.67 -25.29 -28.69
N LEU A 107 1.73 -24.63 -29.16
CA LEU A 107 1.68 -23.78 -30.35
C LEU A 107 1.43 -24.59 -31.63
N SER A 108 2.03 -25.78 -31.73
CA SER A 108 1.83 -26.68 -32.87
C SER A 108 0.38 -27.16 -32.94
N ALA A 109 -0.20 -27.61 -31.82
CA ALA A 109 -1.61 -28.02 -31.76
C ALA A 109 -2.57 -26.87 -32.12
N LYS A 110 -2.27 -25.65 -31.68
CA LYS A 110 -3.08 -24.45 -31.99
C LYS A 110 -3.00 -24.04 -33.46
N MET A 111 -1.85 -24.26 -34.10
CA MET A 111 -1.71 -24.06 -35.55
C MET A 111 -2.48 -25.12 -36.34
N GLU A 112 -2.43 -26.38 -35.92
CA GLU A 112 -3.22 -27.45 -36.54
C GLU A 112 -4.73 -27.22 -36.39
N GLU A 113 -5.20 -26.78 -35.22
CA GLU A 113 -6.61 -26.38 -35.01
C GLU A 113 -7.02 -25.24 -35.95
N LYS A 114 -6.15 -24.23 -36.10
CA LYS A 114 -6.43 -23.07 -36.96
C LYS A 114 -6.39 -23.46 -38.45
N ASN A 115 -5.45 -24.29 -38.86
CA ASN A 115 -5.34 -24.78 -40.24
C ASN A 115 -6.52 -25.69 -40.59
N ALA A 116 -6.93 -26.59 -39.67
CA ALA A 116 -8.13 -27.41 -39.84
C ALA A 116 -9.40 -26.54 -39.94
N ALA A 117 -9.48 -25.46 -39.16
CA ALA A 117 -10.58 -24.50 -39.26
C ALA A 117 -10.55 -23.68 -40.56
N GLU A 118 -9.38 -23.47 -41.18
CA GLU A 118 -9.25 -22.84 -42.50
C GLU A 118 -9.58 -23.81 -43.64
N GLU A 119 -9.22 -25.09 -43.52
CA GLU A 119 -9.55 -26.16 -44.48
C GLU A 119 -11.04 -26.55 -44.47
N HIS A 120 -11.76 -26.35 -43.36
CA HIS A 120 -13.20 -26.66 -43.28
C HIS A 120 -14.09 -25.77 -44.17
N TYR A 121 -13.52 -24.74 -44.81
CA TYR A 121 -14.22 -23.92 -45.80
C TYR A 121 -13.84 -24.37 -47.22
N ASP A 122 -14.58 -25.35 -47.77
CA ASP A 122 -14.38 -25.93 -49.11
C ASP A 122 -14.53 -24.93 -50.28
N SER A 123 -15.00 -23.71 -50.02
CA SER A 123 -15.18 -22.67 -51.03
C SER A 123 -14.68 -21.30 -50.56
N PRO A 124 -13.73 -20.67 -51.29
CA PRO A 124 -13.30 -19.29 -51.05
C PRO A 124 -14.45 -18.27 -51.00
N ALA A 125 -15.60 -18.58 -51.60
CA ALA A 125 -16.78 -17.73 -51.62
C ALA A 125 -17.49 -17.66 -50.24
N GLU A 126 -17.37 -18.68 -49.40
CA GLU A 126 -18.00 -18.72 -48.06
C GLU A 126 -17.07 -18.21 -46.95
N PHE A 127 -15.75 -18.34 -47.16
CA PHE A 127 -14.74 -17.87 -46.21
C PHE A 127 -14.64 -16.34 -46.16
N PHE A 128 -14.77 -15.66 -47.31
CA PHE A 128 -14.62 -14.21 -47.40
C PHE A 128 -15.66 -13.43 -46.58
N PRO A 129 -16.98 -13.77 -46.59
CA PRO A 129 -17.97 -13.16 -45.72
C PRO A 129 -17.65 -13.28 -44.22
N PHE A 130 -17.12 -14.42 -43.76
CA PHE A 130 -16.78 -14.63 -42.35
C PHE A 130 -15.59 -13.76 -41.92
N ARG A 131 -14.51 -13.74 -42.73
CA ARG A 131 -13.34 -12.88 -42.47
C ARG A 131 -13.72 -11.40 -42.50
N MET A 132 -14.59 -11.00 -43.44
CA MET A 132 -15.12 -9.64 -43.50
C MET A 132 -15.94 -9.28 -42.26
N LYS A 133 -16.81 -10.16 -41.76
CA LYS A 133 -17.53 -9.94 -40.50
C LYS A 133 -16.57 -9.75 -39.32
N LYS A 134 -15.51 -10.56 -39.23
CA LYS A 134 -14.48 -10.43 -38.17
C LYS A 134 -13.71 -9.12 -38.28
N ILE A 135 -13.33 -8.71 -39.49
CA ILE A 135 -12.66 -7.43 -39.74
C ILE A 135 -13.57 -6.26 -39.37
N THR A 136 -14.84 -6.29 -39.76
CA THR A 136 -15.81 -5.24 -39.39
C THR A 136 -15.99 -5.16 -37.88
N SER A 137 -16.15 -6.29 -37.19
CA SER A 137 -16.24 -6.34 -35.73
C SER A 137 -14.97 -5.79 -35.03
N LEU A 138 -13.78 -6.11 -35.56
CA LEU A 138 -12.53 -5.56 -35.03
C LEU A 138 -12.43 -4.04 -35.27
N LYS A 139 -12.83 -3.55 -36.45
CA LYS A 139 -12.89 -2.11 -36.75
C LYS A 139 -13.82 -1.38 -35.79
N GLU A 140 -14.99 -1.94 -35.50
CA GLU A 140 -15.94 -1.40 -34.53
C GLU A 140 -15.34 -1.38 -33.11
N LYS A 141 -14.70 -2.47 -32.68
CA LYS A 141 -14.00 -2.52 -31.37
C LYS A 141 -12.89 -1.49 -31.26
N VAL A 142 -12.08 -1.32 -32.30
CA VAL A 142 -11.01 -0.30 -32.34
C VAL A 142 -11.61 1.10 -32.31
N ALA A 143 -12.69 1.37 -33.04
CA ALA A 143 -13.39 2.64 -33.00
C ALA A 143 -13.93 2.93 -31.58
N ALA A 144 -14.55 1.95 -30.93
CA ALA A 144 -15.06 2.06 -29.57
C ALA A 144 -13.95 2.25 -28.51
N LEU A 145 -12.78 1.63 -28.70
CA LEU A 145 -11.62 1.86 -27.83
C LEU A 145 -11.04 3.26 -28.02
N ARG A 146 -11.01 3.77 -29.26
CA ARG A 146 -10.55 5.14 -29.56
C ARG A 146 -11.48 6.19 -28.95
N THR A 147 -12.80 5.99 -28.98
CA THR A 147 -13.74 6.89 -28.29
C THR A 147 -13.53 6.85 -26.78
N LYS A 148 -13.50 5.65 -26.17
CA LYS A 148 -13.20 5.50 -24.73
C LYS A 148 -11.87 6.14 -24.31
N SER A 149 -10.83 6.03 -25.13
CA SER A 149 -9.53 6.66 -24.88
C SER A 149 -9.62 8.19 -24.92
N LYS A 150 -10.36 8.76 -25.89
CA LYS A 150 -10.63 10.20 -25.96
C LYS A 150 -11.41 10.69 -24.74
N ASP A 151 -12.44 9.95 -24.33
CA ASP A 151 -13.25 10.31 -23.17
C ASP A 151 -12.42 10.32 -21.88
N ARG A 152 -11.60 9.27 -21.65
CA ARG A 152 -10.67 9.23 -20.52
C ARG A 152 -9.66 10.38 -20.53
N LYS A 153 -9.15 10.75 -21.71
CA LYS A 153 -8.25 11.90 -21.86
C LYS A 153 -8.95 13.22 -21.54
N ALA A 154 -10.22 13.37 -21.91
CA ALA A 154 -11.04 14.53 -21.55
C ALA A 154 -11.29 14.60 -20.03
N THR A 155 -11.69 13.49 -19.40
CA THR A 155 -11.88 13.40 -17.94
C THR A 155 -10.58 13.71 -17.20
N CYS A 156 -9.43 13.23 -17.67
CA CYS A 156 -8.14 13.51 -17.07
C CYS A 156 -7.81 15.02 -17.12
N LYS A 157 -8.09 15.70 -18.24
CA LYS A 157 -7.94 17.17 -18.34
C LYS A 157 -8.90 17.93 -17.42
N GLU A 158 -10.14 17.47 -17.28
CA GLU A 158 -11.12 18.08 -16.37
C GLU A 158 -10.67 17.96 -14.90
N LEU A 159 -10.20 16.78 -14.49
CA LEU A 159 -9.67 16.56 -13.14
C LEU A 159 -8.41 17.39 -12.88
N GLN A 160 -7.53 17.52 -13.87
CA GLN A 160 -6.36 18.39 -13.76
C GLN A 160 -6.77 19.85 -13.55
N MET A 161 -7.73 20.35 -14.33
CA MET A 161 -8.24 21.72 -14.19
C MET A 161 -8.87 21.96 -12.81
N ARG A 162 -9.63 21.00 -12.26
CA ARG A 162 -10.19 21.09 -10.90
C ARG A 162 -9.10 21.08 -9.82
N LEU A 163 -8.03 20.32 -10.03
CA LEU A 163 -6.89 20.33 -9.11
C LEU A 163 -6.19 21.68 -9.13
N ASP A 164 -5.96 22.26 -10.32
CA ASP A 164 -5.34 23.57 -10.49
C ASP A 164 -6.21 24.69 -9.87
N GLU A 165 -7.53 24.63 -10.05
CA GLU A 165 -8.51 25.54 -9.41
C GLU A 165 -8.45 25.44 -7.88
N ALA A 166 -8.49 24.23 -7.32
CA ALA A 166 -8.40 24.01 -5.88
C ALA A 166 -7.06 24.49 -5.28
N LEU A 167 -5.96 24.37 -6.04
CA LEU A 167 -4.64 24.89 -5.64
C LEU A 167 -4.61 26.42 -5.67
N ALA A 168 -5.26 27.05 -6.66
CA ALA A 168 -5.37 28.51 -6.74
C ALA A 168 -6.20 29.08 -5.57
N ASP A 169 -7.35 28.47 -5.25
CA ASP A 169 -8.21 28.88 -4.13
C ASP A 169 -7.51 28.72 -2.78
N ARG A 170 -6.73 27.66 -2.61
CA ARG A 170 -5.92 27.44 -1.41
C ARG A 170 -4.85 28.52 -1.25
N SER A 171 -4.21 28.92 -2.35
CA SER A 171 -3.17 29.96 -2.35
C SER A 171 -3.76 31.33 -1.96
N ALA A 172 -4.99 31.64 -2.37
CA ALA A 172 -5.66 32.90 -2.04
C ALA A 172 -6.12 32.98 -0.57
N SER A 173 -6.44 31.83 0.04
CA SER A 173 -6.96 31.79 1.42
C SER A 173 -5.87 31.71 2.49
N GLN A 174 -4.61 31.48 2.12
CA GLN A 174 -3.50 31.25 3.06
C GLN A 174 -2.69 32.52 3.39
N VAL A 175 -3.35 33.69 3.45
CA VAL A 175 -2.83 34.91 4.10
C VAL A 175 -3.41 35.05 5.51
N VAL A 176 -3.56 33.93 6.22
CA VAL A 176 -3.64 33.97 7.68
C VAL A 176 -2.20 33.95 8.15
N THR A 177 -1.82 34.92 8.98
CA THR A 177 -0.56 34.92 9.72
C THR A 177 -0.51 33.68 10.62
N GLU A 178 -0.19 32.53 10.01
CA GLU A 178 0.11 31.28 10.68
C GLU A 178 1.37 31.54 11.49
N LYS A 179 1.18 31.77 12.79
CA LYS A 179 2.23 31.61 13.77
C LYS A 179 2.84 30.24 13.48
N GLU A 180 4.08 30.20 12.97
CA GLU A 180 4.74 28.98 12.47
C GLU A 180 4.44 27.82 13.42
N ASP A 181 3.59 26.89 12.98
CA ASP A 181 3.38 25.64 13.71
C ASP A 181 4.67 24.82 13.55
N ARG A 182 5.52 24.89 14.58
CA ARG A 182 6.78 24.16 14.69
C ARG A 182 6.58 22.80 15.35
N PHE A 183 5.38 22.24 15.22
CA PHE A 183 5.15 20.85 15.55
C PHE A 183 5.73 19.97 14.43
N PRO A 184 6.47 18.88 14.76
CA PRO A 184 6.65 18.29 16.09
C PRO A 184 7.85 18.79 16.91
N GLU A 185 8.70 19.67 16.39
CA GLU A 185 9.95 20.11 17.03
C GLU A 185 9.72 20.77 18.40
N ASP A 186 8.76 21.69 18.48
CA ASP A 186 8.39 22.39 19.72
C ASP A 186 7.92 21.42 20.81
N PHE A 187 7.29 20.31 20.44
CA PHE A 187 6.86 19.30 21.39
C PHE A 187 8.04 18.53 21.99
N LEU A 188 9.04 18.23 21.17
CA LEU A 188 10.25 17.51 21.60
C LEU A 188 11.15 18.37 22.51
N VAL A 189 11.18 19.69 22.28
CA VAL A 189 12.00 20.65 23.05
C VAL A 189 11.26 21.18 24.29
N GLY A 190 9.94 21.36 24.21
CA GLY A 190 9.19 22.28 25.06
C GLY A 190 8.72 21.79 26.43
N GLN A 191 8.86 20.51 26.79
CA GLN A 191 8.32 20.00 28.06
C GLN A 191 9.41 19.63 29.07
N THR A 192 9.82 20.62 29.87
CA THR A 192 10.62 20.45 31.10
C THR A 192 9.78 19.97 32.29
N HIS A 193 8.47 19.80 32.12
CA HIS A 193 7.59 19.23 33.15
C HIS A 193 7.83 17.73 33.26
N SER A 194 8.93 17.40 33.94
CA SER A 194 9.36 16.06 34.31
C SER A 194 8.23 15.34 35.04
N THR A 195 7.52 14.46 34.34
CA THR A 195 6.77 13.40 35.02
C THR A 195 7.81 12.53 35.72
N THR A 196 7.86 12.60 37.05
CA THR A 196 8.78 11.88 37.93
C THR A 196 8.56 10.36 37.96
N VAL A 197 7.93 9.79 36.92
CA VAL A 197 7.69 8.36 36.81
C VAL A 197 9.01 7.70 36.45
N SER A 198 9.70 7.20 37.47
CA SER A 198 10.92 6.41 37.34
C SER A 198 10.62 5.13 36.57
N LEU A 199 11.37 4.91 35.48
CA LEU A 199 11.48 3.57 34.90
C LEU A 199 12.35 2.70 35.81
N PRO A 200 12.17 1.36 35.80
CA PRO A 200 13.17 0.46 36.33
C PRO A 200 14.54 0.75 35.68
N ASP A 201 15.62 0.68 36.47
CA ASP A 201 16.98 0.96 36.00
C ASP A 201 17.37 0.14 34.76
N ARG A 202 16.81 -1.07 34.63
CA ARG A 202 17.01 -1.95 33.50
C ARG A 202 15.70 -2.61 33.09
N LEU A 203 15.26 -2.32 31.87
CA LEU A 203 14.15 -3.03 31.25
C LEU A 203 14.67 -4.35 30.66
N GLU A 204 13.96 -5.43 30.94
CA GLU A 204 14.24 -6.75 30.40
C GLU A 204 13.54 -6.91 29.05
N PRO A 205 14.21 -7.49 28.05
CA PRO A 205 13.60 -7.76 26.76
C PRO A 205 12.49 -8.81 26.94
N LEU A 206 11.31 -8.51 26.43
CA LEU A 206 10.18 -9.44 26.41
C LEU A 206 10.42 -10.57 25.42
N ARG A 207 10.85 -10.21 24.20
CA ARG A 207 11.07 -11.13 23.07
C ARG A 207 12.01 -10.53 22.03
N SER A 208 12.70 -11.38 21.28
CA SER A 208 13.41 -11.00 20.06
C SER A 208 12.55 -11.26 18.83
N GLY A 209 12.65 -10.41 17.80
CA GLY A 209 12.02 -10.64 16.50
C GLY A 209 11.34 -9.40 15.90
N PRO A 210 10.92 -9.48 14.63
CA PRO A 210 10.36 -8.34 13.90
C PRO A 210 8.95 -7.94 14.34
N TYR A 211 8.20 -8.84 14.98
CA TYR A 211 6.81 -8.62 15.38
C TYR A 211 6.61 -8.97 16.85
N PHE A 212 5.81 -8.14 17.54
CA PHE A 212 5.37 -8.44 18.88
C PHE A 212 4.15 -9.36 18.85
N HIS A 213 4.21 -10.47 19.57
CA HIS A 213 3.09 -11.40 19.71
C HIS A 213 2.86 -11.72 21.19
N LEU A 214 1.68 -11.37 21.68
CA LEU A 214 1.20 -11.81 22.99
C LEU A 214 1.04 -13.34 23.01
N ARG A 215 1.39 -13.98 24.13
CA ARG A 215 1.08 -15.42 24.30
C ARG A 215 -0.43 -15.60 24.25
N GLN A 216 -0.94 -16.55 23.47
CA GLN A 216 -2.38 -16.75 23.24
C GLN A 216 -3.19 -16.82 24.54
N GLY A 217 -2.69 -17.52 25.56
CA GLY A 217 -3.34 -17.60 26.88
C GLY A 217 -3.41 -16.29 27.67
N LYS A 218 -2.55 -15.30 27.37
CA LYS A 218 -2.53 -13.98 28.01
C LYS A 218 -3.26 -12.91 27.20
N ALA A 219 -3.52 -13.15 25.91
CA ALA A 219 -4.26 -12.20 25.09
C ALA A 219 -5.69 -11.96 25.61
N GLN A 220 -6.32 -13.00 26.17
CA GLN A 220 -7.66 -12.88 26.76
C GLN A 220 -7.67 -12.04 28.05
N SER A 221 -6.70 -12.25 28.95
CA SER A 221 -6.62 -11.51 30.22
C SER A 221 -6.37 -10.01 30.00
N TRP A 222 -5.72 -9.65 28.89
CA TRP A 222 -5.36 -8.28 28.54
C TRP A 222 -6.17 -7.72 27.37
N SER A 223 -7.32 -8.31 27.06
CA SER A 223 -8.20 -7.85 25.96
C SER A 223 -8.70 -6.41 26.11
N HIS A 224 -8.73 -5.88 27.33
CA HIS A 224 -9.11 -4.50 27.64
C HIS A 224 -7.93 -3.51 27.56
N VAL A 225 -6.69 -4.02 27.50
CA VAL A 225 -5.48 -3.21 27.46
C VAL A 225 -5.22 -2.81 26.02
N ARG A 226 -5.09 -1.49 25.79
CA ARG A 226 -4.72 -0.95 24.49
C ARG A 226 -3.21 -0.89 24.39
N PHE A 227 -2.62 -1.67 23.50
CA PHE A 227 -1.18 -1.64 23.26
C PHE A 227 -0.84 -0.62 22.17
N MET A 228 0.33 -0.01 22.29
CA MET A 228 0.96 0.80 21.25
C MET A 228 2.31 0.19 20.93
N GLU A 229 2.57 -0.07 19.65
CA GLU A 229 3.84 -0.62 19.18
C GLU A 229 4.63 0.47 18.47
N CYS A 230 5.85 0.70 18.93
CA CYS A 230 6.76 1.72 18.39
C CYS A 230 8.15 1.12 18.12
N SER A 231 8.90 1.77 17.24
CA SER A 231 10.26 1.39 16.87
C SER A 231 11.21 2.60 16.93
N PRO A 232 12.53 2.41 16.80
CA PRO A 232 13.47 3.52 16.72
C PRO A 232 13.41 4.24 15.37
N GLN A 233 12.85 3.60 14.36
CA GLN A 233 12.82 4.12 13.00
C GLN A 233 11.62 5.04 12.74
N ASP A 234 10.60 4.98 13.60
CA ASP A 234 9.36 5.71 13.48
C ASP A 234 9.05 6.60 14.68
N THR A 235 9.93 6.64 15.69
CA THR A 235 9.69 7.40 16.93
C THR A 235 10.89 8.27 17.26
N CYS A 236 10.65 9.57 17.34
CA CYS A 236 11.59 10.54 17.91
C CYS A 236 11.36 10.64 19.41
N TRP A 237 12.42 10.56 20.20
CA TRP A 237 12.38 10.83 21.65
C TRP A 237 12.94 12.22 21.93
N GLY A 238 12.40 12.90 22.94
CA GLY A 238 12.97 14.16 23.43
C GLY A 238 14.25 13.95 24.26
N ASP A 239 14.91 15.05 24.61
CA ASP A 239 16.19 15.03 25.35
C ASP A 239 16.07 14.43 26.76
N ASN A 240 14.87 14.47 27.35
CA ASN A 240 14.56 13.91 28.68
C ASN A 240 14.40 12.37 28.65
N GLY A 241 15.11 11.71 27.75
CA GLY A 241 15.01 10.28 27.49
C GLY A 241 13.63 9.88 26.95
N LYS A 242 13.23 8.64 27.22
CA LYS A 242 12.02 8.04 26.64
C LYS A 242 10.74 8.41 27.41
N ALA A 243 10.67 9.60 28.00
CA ALA A 243 9.47 10.07 28.70
C ALA A 243 8.49 10.76 27.74
N LEU A 244 9.02 11.42 26.71
CA LEU A 244 8.28 12.17 25.71
C LEU A 244 8.77 11.76 24.33
N GLY A 245 7.85 11.48 23.43
CA GLY A 245 8.20 11.15 22.06
C GLY A 245 7.12 11.52 21.06
N VAL A 246 7.48 11.47 19.79
CA VAL A 246 6.57 11.63 18.66
C VAL A 246 6.75 10.43 17.75
N THR A 247 5.67 9.68 17.54
CA THR A 247 5.65 8.55 16.61
C THR A 247 5.06 8.98 15.26
N PHE A 248 5.56 8.40 14.17
CA PHE A 248 5.22 8.73 12.78
C PHE A 248 4.74 7.48 12.05
N VAL A 249 3.64 7.57 11.33
CA VAL A 249 3.15 6.49 10.48
C VAL A 249 2.66 7.04 9.14
N PRO A 250 2.77 6.26 8.05
CA PRO A 250 2.13 6.64 6.81
C PRO A 250 0.61 6.71 7.01
N MET A 251 -0.07 7.65 6.35
CA MET A 251 -1.54 7.76 6.38
C MET A 251 -2.23 6.74 5.44
N HIS A 252 -1.46 6.14 4.54
CA HIS A 252 -1.95 5.12 3.61
C HIS A 252 -0.88 4.04 3.43
N ARG A 253 -1.30 2.78 3.28
CA ARG A 253 -0.43 1.71 2.76
C ARG A 253 -0.92 1.23 1.41
N TYR A 254 0.00 0.63 0.68
CA TYR A 254 -0.21 0.02 -0.61
C TYR A 254 0.12 -1.46 -0.53
N ASN A 255 -0.87 -2.29 -0.83
CA ASN A 255 -0.70 -3.72 -1.04
C ASN A 255 -0.54 -4.04 -2.54
N PRO A 256 0.67 -4.40 -3.01
CA PRO A 256 0.93 -4.70 -4.41
C PRO A 256 0.12 -5.89 -4.95
N GLU A 257 -0.26 -6.86 -4.12
CA GLU A 257 -1.04 -8.04 -4.54
C GLU A 257 -2.44 -7.67 -5.06
N LYS A 258 -2.98 -6.55 -4.57
CA LYS A 258 -4.32 -6.05 -4.96
C LYS A 258 -4.26 -5.08 -6.14
N GLY A 259 -3.08 -4.84 -6.73
CA GLY A 259 -2.90 -3.92 -7.86
C GLY A 259 -3.38 -2.51 -7.52
N VAL A 260 -4.17 -1.89 -8.39
CA VAL A 260 -4.65 -0.50 -8.21
C VAL A 260 -5.56 -0.34 -6.98
N GLN A 261 -6.25 -1.40 -6.56
CA GLN A 261 -7.11 -1.40 -5.36
C GLN A 261 -6.33 -1.69 -4.07
N GLY A 262 -4.99 -1.70 -4.14
CA GLY A 262 -4.12 -2.00 -2.99
C GLY A 262 -4.00 -0.88 -1.97
N TRP A 263 -4.52 0.32 -2.24
CA TRP A 263 -4.45 1.43 -1.30
C TRP A 263 -5.45 1.27 -0.16
N GLU A 264 -4.94 1.27 1.06
CA GLU A 264 -5.73 1.24 2.29
C GLU A 264 -5.32 2.42 3.18
N HIS A 265 -6.31 3.02 3.85
CA HIS A 265 -6.02 4.00 4.89
C HIS A 265 -5.42 3.26 6.08
N CYS A 266 -4.22 3.67 6.48
CA CYS A 266 -3.56 3.19 7.69
C CYS A 266 -3.17 4.41 8.51
N GLY A 267 -3.13 4.30 9.83
CA GLY A 267 -2.78 5.49 10.57
C GLY A 267 -2.92 5.34 12.06
N LEU A 268 -2.98 6.49 12.70
CA LEU A 268 -3.19 6.66 14.13
C LEU A 268 -4.67 6.96 14.42
N SER A 269 -5.56 6.82 13.44
CA SER A 269 -7.00 7.02 13.61
C SER A 269 -7.67 6.05 14.60
N SER A 270 -7.03 4.93 14.92
CA SER A 270 -7.45 4.04 16.00
C SER A 270 -7.07 4.53 17.40
N TYR A 271 -6.22 5.56 17.49
CA TYR A 271 -5.83 6.19 18.74
C TYR A 271 -6.69 7.42 19.02
N GLU A 272 -6.97 7.65 20.30
CA GLU A 272 -7.80 8.75 20.77
C GLU A 272 -6.90 9.76 21.51
N LYS A 273 -7.11 11.05 21.28
CA LYS A 273 -6.45 12.11 22.06
C LYS A 273 -6.85 11.98 23.54
N GLY A 274 -5.86 11.96 24.43
CA GLY A 274 -6.00 11.65 25.86
C GLY A 274 -6.11 10.16 26.18
N GLY A 275 -6.10 9.29 25.17
CA GLY A 275 -6.13 7.85 25.34
C GLY A 275 -4.84 7.34 26.02
N GLN A 276 -4.99 6.32 26.86
CA GLN A 276 -3.88 5.67 27.56
C GLN A 276 -3.56 4.32 26.91
N TYR A 277 -2.28 4.08 26.68
CA TYR A 277 -1.78 2.92 25.94
C TYR A 277 -0.54 2.34 26.62
N GLU A 278 -0.43 1.02 26.61
CA GLU A 278 0.76 0.30 27.08
C GLU A 278 1.77 0.21 25.94
N LEU A 279 2.90 0.90 26.09
CA LEU A 279 3.90 1.04 25.03
C LEU A 279 4.87 -0.15 25.02
N ILE A 280 4.92 -0.82 23.87
CA ILE A 280 5.89 -1.87 23.55
C ILE A 280 6.83 -1.29 22.47
N TYR A 281 8.11 -1.24 22.79
CA TYR A 281 9.11 -0.57 21.96
C TYR A 281 10.20 -1.54 21.52
N LEU A 282 10.53 -1.52 20.23
CA LEU A 282 11.61 -2.34 19.67
C LEU A 282 12.95 -1.66 19.92
N GLU A 283 13.79 -2.23 20.78
CA GLU A 283 15.14 -1.74 21.07
C GLU A 283 16.16 -2.83 20.74
N ASN A 284 17.11 -2.54 19.85
CA ASN A 284 18.16 -3.48 19.43
C ASN A 284 17.61 -4.85 18.96
N GLY A 285 16.49 -4.84 18.24
CA GLY A 285 15.83 -6.06 17.76
C GLY A 285 15.06 -6.86 18.84
N GLN A 286 14.93 -6.30 20.04
CA GLN A 286 14.18 -6.88 21.14
C GLN A 286 13.04 -5.96 21.58
N TRP A 287 11.86 -6.54 21.77
CA TRP A 287 10.69 -5.82 22.27
C TRP A 287 10.77 -5.64 23.77
N CYS A 288 10.66 -4.40 24.23
CA CYS A 288 10.70 -4.01 25.64
C CYS A 288 9.40 -3.26 26.00
N TYR A 289 8.93 -3.44 27.24
CA TYR A 289 7.78 -2.67 27.74
C TYR A 289 8.24 -1.39 28.41
N PHE A 290 7.78 -0.23 27.92
CA PHE A 290 8.27 1.08 28.33
C PHE A 290 7.33 1.83 29.28
N GLY A 291 6.21 1.21 29.66
CA GLY A 291 5.23 1.81 30.57
C GLY A 291 3.94 2.22 29.87
N THR A 292 3.15 3.00 30.59
CA THR A 292 1.86 3.51 30.16
C THR A 292 2.02 4.94 29.63
N TYR A 293 1.56 5.19 28.41
CA TYR A 293 1.67 6.45 27.70
C TYR A 293 0.30 7.03 27.40
N GLU A 294 0.22 8.36 27.44
CA GLU A 294 -0.92 9.15 27.01
C GLU A 294 -0.65 9.70 25.60
N ALA A 295 -1.60 9.56 24.69
CA ALA A 295 -1.57 10.21 23.39
C ALA A 295 -2.03 11.67 23.54
N LEU A 296 -1.11 12.62 23.52
CA LEU A 296 -1.41 14.03 23.77
C LEU A 296 -2.03 14.72 22.56
N GLU A 297 -1.57 14.36 21.37
CA GLU A 297 -2.00 15.01 20.14
C GLU A 297 -1.76 14.07 18.96
N ILE A 298 -2.68 14.07 18.00
CA ILE A 298 -2.59 13.32 16.74
C ILE A 298 -2.83 14.33 15.63
N ARG A 299 -1.88 14.44 14.69
CA ARG A 299 -1.96 15.38 13.56
C ARG A 299 -1.56 14.70 12.27
N SER A 300 -2.10 15.20 11.16
CA SER A 300 -1.61 14.87 9.82
C SER A 300 -0.69 15.98 9.34
N ILE A 301 0.59 15.67 9.16
CA ILE A 301 1.62 16.61 8.74
C ILE A 301 2.06 16.34 7.29
N PRO A 302 2.51 17.38 6.57
CA PRO A 302 3.15 17.21 5.27
C PRO A 302 4.49 16.48 5.43
N PHE A 303 4.93 15.78 4.38
CA PHE A 303 6.17 15.00 4.42
C PHE A 303 7.41 15.87 4.56
N GLU A 304 7.34 17.12 4.09
CA GLU A 304 8.39 18.14 4.19
C GLU A 304 8.83 18.35 5.64
N LYS A 305 7.88 18.42 6.58
CA LYS A 305 8.17 18.57 8.02
C LYS A 305 8.92 17.38 8.59
N VAL A 306 8.63 16.17 8.09
CA VAL A 306 9.36 14.97 8.52
C VAL A 306 10.81 14.97 8.00
N LYS A 307 11.10 15.69 6.91
CA LYS A 307 12.47 15.76 6.38
C LYS A 307 13.44 16.39 7.37
N GLU A 308 12.95 17.33 8.17
CA GLU A 308 13.72 18.07 9.18
C GLU A 308 14.13 17.18 10.37
N LEU A 309 13.39 16.09 10.62
CA LEU A 309 13.64 15.17 11.75
C LEU A 309 14.72 14.11 11.47
N GLY A 310 15.00 13.84 10.19
CA GLY A 310 16.11 12.97 9.78
C GLY A 310 15.78 12.03 8.61
N PRO A 311 16.83 11.54 7.91
CA PRO A 311 16.67 10.68 6.73
C PRO A 311 16.16 9.27 7.06
N ASP A 312 16.39 8.78 8.27
CA ASP A 312 16.01 7.41 8.65
C ASP A 312 14.50 7.25 8.81
N ILE A 313 13.82 8.26 9.35
CA ILE A 313 12.36 8.29 9.48
C ILE A 313 11.71 8.35 8.11
N GLN A 314 12.24 9.16 7.20
CA GLN A 314 11.76 9.25 5.82
C GLN A 314 11.83 7.89 5.12
N LYS A 315 12.98 7.21 5.20
CA LYS A 315 13.18 5.87 4.65
C LYS A 315 12.21 4.88 5.29
N CYS A 316 12.06 4.92 6.61
CA CYS A 316 11.12 4.06 7.34
C CYS A 316 9.68 4.25 6.84
N LEU A 317 9.21 5.49 6.70
CA LEU A 317 7.86 5.80 6.24
C LEU A 317 7.61 5.25 4.84
N ILE A 318 8.50 5.53 3.88
CA ILE A 318 8.38 5.01 2.50
C ILE A 318 8.32 3.48 2.50
N VAL A 319 9.17 2.84 3.29
CA VAL A 319 9.20 1.38 3.43
C VAL A 319 7.89 0.85 4.01
N ARG A 320 7.34 1.50 5.03
CA ARG A 320 6.10 1.10 5.71
C ARG A 320 4.84 1.42 4.94
N THR A 321 4.92 2.29 3.93
CA THR A 321 3.84 2.49 2.97
C THR A 321 3.58 1.22 2.17
N ILE A 322 4.56 0.34 1.96
CA ILE A 322 4.37 -0.89 1.18
C ILE A 322 4.09 -2.06 2.14
N THR A 323 2.96 -2.75 1.95
CA THR A 323 2.74 -4.09 2.55
C THR A 323 3.26 -5.17 1.61
N ASN A 324 3.63 -6.34 2.14
CA ASN A 324 4.13 -7.49 1.38
C ASN A 324 5.22 -7.11 0.35
N ARG A 325 6.35 -6.62 0.87
CA ARG A 325 7.45 -6.04 0.08
C ARG A 325 8.04 -7.00 -0.96
N ASP A 326 7.87 -8.31 -0.79
CA ASP A 326 8.35 -9.33 -1.73
C ASP A 326 7.69 -9.22 -3.11
N PHE A 327 6.49 -8.62 -3.19
CA PHE A 327 5.76 -8.38 -4.44
C PHE A 327 5.95 -6.96 -4.99
N ALA A 328 6.75 -6.12 -4.32
CA ALA A 328 6.93 -4.73 -4.69
C ALA A 328 8.08 -4.60 -5.70
N PRO A 329 7.81 -4.15 -6.94
CA PRO A 329 8.88 -3.91 -7.90
C PRO A 329 9.76 -2.73 -7.41
N PRO A 330 11.08 -2.72 -7.66
CA PRO A 330 11.98 -1.67 -7.16
C PRO A 330 11.56 -0.24 -7.55
N ILE A 331 10.92 -0.08 -8.72
CA ILE A 331 10.38 1.20 -9.21
C ILE A 331 9.33 1.81 -8.26
N LEU A 332 8.64 0.98 -7.48
CA LEU A 332 7.60 1.41 -6.55
C LEU A 332 8.15 2.34 -5.47
N SER A 333 9.35 2.06 -4.94
CA SER A 333 9.95 2.91 -3.90
C SER A 333 10.26 4.32 -4.40
N ALA A 334 10.77 4.47 -5.64
CA ALA A 334 11.02 5.78 -6.26
C ALA A 334 9.71 6.54 -6.54
N MET A 335 8.68 5.83 -6.97
CA MET A 335 7.34 6.40 -7.15
C MET A 335 6.76 6.92 -5.82
N LEU A 336 6.84 6.13 -4.74
CA LEU A 336 6.37 6.54 -3.42
C LEU A 336 7.13 7.75 -2.88
N GLN A 337 8.45 7.77 -3.04
CA GLN A 337 9.26 8.93 -2.69
C GLN A 337 8.78 10.19 -3.43
N SER A 338 8.46 10.06 -4.72
CA SER A 338 7.92 11.16 -5.52
C SER A 338 6.53 11.60 -5.05
N MET A 339 5.67 10.65 -4.68
CA MET A 339 4.33 10.94 -4.12
C MET A 339 4.39 11.64 -2.77
N TYR A 340 5.35 11.29 -1.91
CA TYR A 340 5.60 12.01 -0.67
C TYR A 340 6.14 13.42 -0.94
N ALA A 341 7.11 13.55 -1.84
CA ALA A 341 7.71 14.85 -2.19
C ALA A 341 6.74 15.82 -2.88
N SER A 342 5.69 15.32 -3.55
CA SER A 342 4.62 16.13 -4.13
C SER A 342 3.48 16.43 -3.15
N GLY A 343 3.53 15.89 -1.92
CA GLY A 343 2.46 15.99 -0.93
C GLY A 343 1.23 15.13 -1.21
N ALA A 344 1.28 14.26 -2.23
CA ALA A 344 0.19 13.32 -2.53
C ALA A 344 0.00 12.28 -1.41
N LEU A 345 1.08 11.91 -0.72
CA LEU A 345 1.03 11.10 0.50
C LEU A 345 1.33 11.95 1.73
N ARG A 346 0.52 11.76 2.77
CA ARG A 346 0.67 12.44 4.06
C ARG A 346 1.18 11.49 5.13
N VAL A 347 1.69 12.08 6.20
CA VAL A 347 2.14 11.36 7.39
C VAL A 347 1.21 11.73 8.53
N GLU A 348 0.87 10.74 9.35
CA GLU A 348 0.27 11.01 10.65
C GLU A 348 1.33 10.87 11.72
N CYS A 349 1.27 11.75 12.70
CA CYS A 349 2.16 11.74 13.84
C CYS A 349 1.38 11.91 15.13
N MET A 350 1.86 11.27 16.19
CA MET A 350 1.25 11.32 17.51
C MET A 350 2.28 11.66 18.56
N ALA A 351 2.00 12.71 19.31
CA ALA A 351 2.77 13.11 20.47
C ALA A 351 2.36 12.23 21.66
N ILE A 352 3.33 11.57 22.28
CA ILE A 352 3.12 10.64 23.38
C ILE A 352 3.92 11.05 24.62
N ARG A 353 3.34 10.83 25.80
CA ARG A 353 3.97 11.10 27.09
C ARG A 353 3.79 9.95 28.05
N ARG A 354 4.85 9.52 28.72
CA ARG A 354 4.79 8.52 29.78
C ARG A 354 4.08 9.11 31.00
N ILE A 355 3.04 8.41 31.44
CA ILE A 355 2.24 8.76 32.63
C ILE A 355 2.34 7.73 33.75
N GLY A 356 2.87 6.54 33.47
CA GLY A 356 2.94 5.46 34.45
C GLY A 356 3.79 4.27 34.00
N PHE A 357 3.87 3.26 34.86
CA PHE A 357 4.47 1.96 34.56
C PHE A 357 3.66 0.84 35.24
N ASN A 358 3.07 -0.04 34.43
CA ASN A 358 2.25 -1.14 34.94
C ASN A 358 3.12 -2.35 35.30
N SER A 359 3.61 -2.38 36.54
CA SER A 359 4.47 -3.46 37.05
C SER A 359 3.83 -4.84 36.98
N ASN A 360 2.51 -4.94 37.10
CA ASN A 360 1.79 -6.21 37.00
C ASN A 360 1.82 -6.74 35.57
N LEU A 361 1.45 -5.89 34.61
CA LEU A 361 1.55 -6.22 33.19
C LEU A 361 2.99 -6.56 32.81
N TYR A 362 3.97 -5.78 33.24
CA TYR A 362 5.38 -6.03 32.96
C TYR A 362 5.85 -7.42 33.43
N ASN A 363 5.58 -7.76 34.70
CA ASN A 363 5.93 -9.07 35.25
C ASN A 363 5.21 -10.20 34.51
N ASP A 364 3.95 -9.99 34.15
CA ASP A 364 3.19 -10.95 33.37
C ASP A 364 3.74 -11.09 31.94
N LEU A 365 4.14 -10.01 31.27
CA LEU A 365 4.76 -10.08 29.95
C LEU A 365 6.09 -10.86 29.99
N LEU A 366 6.85 -10.73 31.08
CA LEU A 366 8.06 -11.53 31.34
C LEU A 366 7.78 -12.99 31.72
N GLY A 367 6.52 -13.35 31.96
CA GLY A 367 6.16 -14.70 32.42
C GLY A 367 6.58 -14.99 33.86
N ARG A 368 6.90 -13.96 34.63
CA ARG A 368 7.17 -14.09 36.06
C ARG A 368 5.85 -14.39 36.78
N PRO A 369 5.86 -15.22 37.82
CA PRO A 369 4.68 -15.37 38.65
C PRO A 369 4.36 -13.99 39.22
N SER A 370 3.18 -13.45 38.87
CA SER A 370 2.64 -12.27 39.54
C SER A 370 2.74 -12.54 41.03
N ARG A 371 3.48 -11.68 41.75
CA ARG A 371 3.50 -11.71 43.22
C ARG A 371 2.10 -11.31 43.64
N LYS A 372 1.16 -12.27 43.63
CA LYS A 372 -0.21 -12.10 44.08
C LYS A 372 -0.12 -11.35 45.38
N GLY A 373 -0.60 -10.11 45.37
CA GLY A 373 -0.24 -9.11 46.36
C GLY A 373 -0.29 -9.68 47.77
N VAL A 374 0.81 -9.54 48.49
CA VAL A 374 0.68 -8.93 49.81
C VAL A 374 -0.13 -7.67 49.53
N THR A 375 -1.40 -7.68 49.91
CA THR A 375 -2.28 -6.53 49.79
C THR A 375 -1.48 -5.37 50.36
N GLU A 376 -1.02 -4.49 49.48
CA GLU A 376 -0.35 -3.28 49.88
C GLU A 376 -1.42 -2.53 50.66
N LYS A 377 -1.42 -2.73 51.99
CA LYS A 377 -2.19 -1.93 52.90
C LYS A 377 -1.73 -0.53 52.58
N LEU A 378 -2.55 0.20 51.82
CA LEU A 378 -2.40 1.64 51.64
C LEU A 378 -1.94 2.17 52.99
N PRO A 379 -0.75 2.80 53.09
CA PRO A 379 -0.22 3.25 54.36
C PRO A 379 -1.36 3.99 55.05
N ALA A 380 -1.76 3.49 56.22
CA ALA A 380 -2.88 4.03 56.97
C ALA A 380 -2.68 5.54 56.97
N TYR A 381 -3.61 6.27 56.33
CA TYR A 381 -3.54 7.70 56.19
C TYR A 381 -3.24 8.29 57.56
N ILE A 382 -2.00 8.72 57.77
CA ILE A 382 -1.61 9.41 59.00
C ILE A 382 -2.26 10.78 58.85
N PRO A 383 -3.33 11.10 59.60
CA PRO A 383 -3.94 12.41 59.49
C PRO A 383 -2.88 13.46 59.81
N THR A 384 -2.70 14.40 58.89
CA THR A 384 -1.81 15.53 59.07
C THR A 384 -2.13 16.22 60.40
N PRO A 385 -1.19 16.35 61.35
CA PRO A 385 -1.44 17.06 62.60
C PRO A 385 -1.90 18.49 62.28
N GLY A 386 -3.17 18.79 62.56
CA GLY A 386 -3.78 20.11 62.31
C GLY A 386 -5.01 20.11 61.39
N GLN A 387 -5.33 19.01 60.71
CA GLN A 387 -6.59 18.91 59.95
C GLN A 387 -7.76 18.68 60.91
N LYS A 388 -8.48 19.76 61.26
CA LYS A 388 -9.72 19.70 62.03
C LYS A 388 -10.75 18.85 61.26
N ALA A 389 -11.10 17.69 61.81
CA ALA A 389 -12.16 16.85 61.30
C ALA A 389 -13.48 17.64 61.27
N SER A 390 -13.90 18.08 60.07
CA SER A 390 -15.24 18.61 59.88
C SER A 390 -16.22 17.47 60.08
N ARG A 391 -16.92 17.47 61.22
CA ARG A 391 -18.05 16.59 61.54
C ARG A 391 -18.99 16.52 60.33
N GLY A 392 -19.07 15.34 59.72
CA GLY A 392 -20.02 15.06 58.65
C GLY A 392 -21.45 15.30 59.11
N LYS A 393 -22.15 16.21 58.43
CA LYS A 393 -23.61 16.24 58.43
C LYS A 393 -24.09 14.98 57.71
N LYS A 394 -24.82 14.13 58.43
CA LYS A 394 -25.73 13.12 57.87
C LYS A 394 -26.52 13.76 56.72
N ARG A 395 -26.29 13.33 55.49
CA ARG A 395 -27.24 13.57 54.40
C ARG A 395 -28.35 12.55 54.57
N GLU A 396 -29.52 13.03 54.98
CA GLU A 396 -30.77 12.29 54.83
C GLU A 396 -31.01 12.06 53.35
N PHE A 397 -31.28 10.82 52.98
CA PHE A 397 -31.77 10.47 51.65
C PHE A 397 -33.23 10.93 51.56
N GLU A 398 -33.44 12.02 50.84
CA GLU A 398 -34.77 12.48 50.49
C GLU A 398 -35.42 11.46 49.53
N LYS A 399 -36.55 10.94 49.98
CA LYS A 399 -37.36 9.92 49.33
C LYS A 399 -38.09 10.60 48.16
N VAL A 400 -37.58 10.44 46.94
CA VAL A 400 -38.24 10.97 45.73
C VAL A 400 -39.52 10.16 45.48
N GLU A 401 -40.66 10.80 45.75
CA GLU A 401 -41.99 10.32 45.41
C GLU A 401 -42.18 10.29 43.89
N GLY A 402 -42.86 9.24 43.44
CA GLY A 402 -43.00 8.89 42.03
C GLY A 402 -43.92 9.82 41.25
N HIS A 403 -43.61 9.95 39.97
CA HIS A 403 -44.58 10.32 38.95
C HIS A 403 -44.95 9.09 38.09
N PRO A 404 -46.23 8.95 37.72
CA PRO A 404 -46.72 7.77 37.03
C PRO A 404 -46.25 7.73 35.57
N SER A 405 -45.85 6.53 35.18
CA SER A 405 -45.52 6.10 33.84
C SER A 405 -46.64 6.36 32.84
N VAL A 406 -46.34 7.11 31.79
CA VAL A 406 -47.16 7.22 30.58
C VAL A 406 -46.86 6.02 29.68
N SER A 407 -47.87 5.15 29.59
CA SER A 407 -48.26 4.25 28.48
C SER A 407 -47.19 3.67 27.54
N ALA A 408 -46.95 2.37 27.72
CA ALA A 408 -46.34 1.45 26.76
C ALA A 408 -47.32 1.00 25.65
N GLN A 409 -47.93 1.94 24.90
CA GLN A 409 -48.95 1.59 23.89
C GLN A 409 -48.75 2.20 22.49
N GLU A 410 -47.51 2.51 22.08
CA GLU A 410 -47.28 3.08 20.75
C GLU A 410 -46.01 2.61 20.01
N ARG A 411 -45.65 1.32 20.16
CA ARG A 411 -44.52 0.70 19.45
C ARG A 411 -44.85 -0.54 18.62
N ARG A 412 -46.12 -0.72 18.21
CA ARG A 412 -46.56 -1.87 17.39
C ARG A 412 -47.10 -1.54 15.99
N GLN A 413 -46.91 -0.34 15.48
CA GLN A 413 -47.28 0.00 14.10
C GLN A 413 -46.15 0.73 13.37
N ARG A 414 -45.10 0.01 12.94
CA ARG A 414 -44.15 0.47 11.91
C ARG A 414 -43.18 -0.64 11.47
N THR A 415 -43.71 -1.81 11.10
CA THR A 415 -42.99 -2.85 10.32
C THR A 415 -44.00 -3.76 9.62
N LYS A 416 -44.91 -3.16 8.84
CA LYS A 416 -45.67 -3.86 7.79
C LYS A 416 -45.91 -2.88 6.64
N GLY A 417 -45.08 -2.95 5.62
CA GLY A 417 -45.26 -2.17 4.39
C GLY A 417 -43.98 -2.20 3.57
N ALA A 418 -44.09 -2.68 2.32
CA ALA A 418 -43.05 -2.83 1.29
C ALA A 418 -42.19 -4.12 1.45
N ILE A 419 -42.13 -5.08 0.53
CA ILE A 419 -42.58 -5.21 -0.86
C ILE A 419 -42.80 -6.71 -1.13
N ALA A 420 -44.02 -7.07 -1.56
CA ALA A 420 -44.30 -8.29 -2.31
C ALA A 420 -44.88 -7.84 -3.65
N GLY A 421 -44.34 -8.34 -4.76
CA GLY A 421 -44.89 -8.12 -6.09
C GLY A 421 -43.83 -8.26 -7.17
N GLY A 422 -43.82 -9.39 -7.86
CA GLY A 422 -42.98 -9.58 -9.06
C GLY A 422 -42.75 -11.04 -9.44
N HIS A 423 -43.82 -11.81 -9.60
CA HIS A 423 -43.80 -13.11 -10.26
C HIS A 423 -44.62 -13.02 -11.56
N GLY A 424 -44.06 -13.56 -12.65
CA GLY A 424 -44.63 -13.64 -14.00
C GLY A 424 -43.53 -13.32 -15.02
N GLY A 425 -43.10 -14.19 -15.92
CA GLY A 425 -43.62 -15.46 -16.41
C GLY A 425 -43.66 -15.42 -17.94
N ARG A 426 -43.07 -16.42 -18.60
CA ARG A 426 -43.05 -16.73 -20.05
C ARG A 426 -42.19 -15.78 -20.91
N GLU A 427 -41.46 -16.23 -21.93
CA GLU A 427 -41.64 -17.34 -22.89
C GLU A 427 -40.28 -17.93 -23.32
#